data_AF-A0A522WPX5-F1
#
_entry.id   AF-A0A522WPX5-F1
#
_cell.length_a   1.000
_cell.length_b   1.000
_cell.length_c   1.000
_cell.angle_alpha   90.00
_cell.angle_beta   90.00
_cell.angle_gamma   90.00
#
_symmetry.space_group_name_H-M   'P 1'
#
loop_
_entity.id
_entity.type
_entity.pdbx_description
1 polymer ?
#
loop_
_entity_poly.entity_id
_entity_poly.type
_entity_poly.pdbx_seq_one_letter_code
_entity_poly.pdbx_strand_id
1 'polypeptide(L)'
;MKLFFVIILNLLTASNAAYAQIDETSVEELVKNSPCVNGLTIEGALKDKIKIRSQRDLGWQVFKEEEQFDVERAFLMNKSMQLRFRWHVNGDGSITPLSSRAESLCTQ
;
A
#
# COMPACT_ATOMS: atom_id res chain seq x y z
N MET A 1 -8.02 46.06 -44.62
CA MET A 1 -6.86 46.17 -43.71
C MET A 1 -7.35 46.66 -42.36
N LYS A 2 -7.30 45.79 -41.33
CA LYS A 2 -7.38 46.05 -39.86
C LYS A 2 -7.78 44.73 -39.19
N LEU A 3 -6.79 43.88 -38.93
CA LEU A 3 -6.10 43.73 -37.64
C LEU A 3 -6.84 42.71 -36.75
N PHE A 4 -6.41 41.46 -36.92
CA PHE A 4 -6.68 40.32 -36.06
C PHE A 4 -6.24 40.63 -34.62
N PHE A 5 -7.13 40.45 -33.66
CA PHE A 5 -6.76 40.41 -32.24
C PHE A 5 -7.17 39.04 -31.70
N VAL A 6 -6.29 38.06 -31.91
CA VAL A 6 -6.40 36.72 -31.33
C VAL A 6 -5.70 36.78 -29.97
N ILE A 7 -6.48 36.92 -28.90
CA ILE A 7 -5.98 36.83 -27.53
C ILE A 7 -6.05 35.36 -27.11
N ILE A 8 -4.94 34.64 -27.28
CA ILE A 8 -4.77 33.29 -26.70
C ILE A 8 -4.31 33.49 -25.26
N LEU A 9 -5.27 33.40 -24.32
CA LEU A 9 -5.01 33.39 -22.89
C LEU A 9 -4.54 31.97 -22.51
N ASN A 10 -3.23 31.75 -22.42
CA ASN A 10 -2.63 30.53 -21.89
C ASN A 10 -2.88 30.47 -20.37
N LEU A 11 -3.96 29.80 -19.94
CA LEU A 11 -4.09 29.36 -18.55
C LEU A 11 -3.15 28.16 -18.33
N LEU A 12 -1.94 28.44 -17.87
CA LEU A 12 -1.10 27.44 -17.21
C LEU A 12 -1.65 27.23 -15.80
N THR A 13 -2.65 26.35 -15.66
CA THR A 13 -3.01 25.83 -14.34
C THR A 13 -1.89 24.90 -13.90
N ALA A 14 -0.97 25.40 -13.09
CA ALA A 14 -0.11 24.56 -12.29
C ALA A 14 -1.00 23.77 -11.33
N SER A 15 -1.33 22.53 -11.73
CA SER A 15 -1.95 21.56 -10.85
C SER A 15 -0.92 21.19 -9.78
N ASN A 16 -0.92 21.94 -8.69
CA ASN A 16 -0.34 21.47 -7.44
C ASN A 16 -1.16 20.24 -7.05
N ALA A 17 -0.64 19.04 -7.36
CA ALA A 17 -1.15 17.82 -6.77
C ALA A 17 -1.01 18.00 -5.26
N ALA A 18 -2.14 18.26 -4.60
CA ALA A 18 -2.20 18.22 -3.16
C ALA A 18 -1.98 16.76 -2.79
N TYR A 19 -0.73 16.39 -2.50
CA TYR A 19 -0.40 15.11 -1.90
C TYR A 19 -1.10 15.11 -0.53
N ALA A 20 -2.21 14.37 -0.45
CA ALA A 20 -2.88 14.14 0.81
C ALA A 20 -1.84 13.53 1.75
N GLN A 21 -1.61 14.19 2.88
CA GLN A 21 -0.69 13.72 3.90
C GLN A 21 -1.23 12.38 4.40
N ILE A 22 -0.67 11.27 3.93
CA ILE A 22 -1.16 9.93 4.27
C ILE A 22 -0.84 9.71 5.75
N ASP A 23 -1.87 9.63 6.59
CA ASP A 23 -1.76 9.32 8.01
C ASP A 23 -1.39 7.85 8.20
N GLU A 24 -0.59 7.51 9.20
CA GLU A 24 -0.09 6.13 9.43
C GLU A 24 -1.23 5.11 9.51
N THR A 25 -2.33 5.47 10.18
CA THR A 25 -3.54 4.62 10.29
C THR A 25 -4.18 4.37 8.93
N SER A 26 -4.19 5.39 8.08
CA SER A 26 -4.76 5.31 6.73
C SER A 26 -3.91 4.46 5.78
N VAL A 27 -2.59 4.41 5.97
CA VAL A 27 -1.69 3.54 5.18
C VAL A 27 -1.95 2.06 5.50
N GLU A 28 -2.09 1.72 6.78
CA GLU A 28 -2.38 0.34 7.19
C GLU A 28 -3.71 -0.15 6.58
N GLU A 29 -4.77 0.67 6.66
CA GLU A 29 -6.07 0.35 6.08
C GLU A 29 -6.02 0.25 4.55
N LEU A 30 -5.25 1.10 3.88
CA LEU A 30 -5.03 1.04 2.44
C LEU A 30 -4.45 -0.32 2.04
N VAL A 31 -3.42 -0.80 2.75
CA VAL A 31 -2.81 -2.10 2.48
C VAL A 31 -3.78 -3.25 2.79
N LYS A 32 -4.46 -3.23 3.94
CA LYS A 32 -5.45 -4.27 4.30
C LYS A 32 -6.53 -4.45 3.24
N ASN A 33 -7.04 -3.36 2.71
CA ASN A 33 -8.17 -3.31 1.78
C ASN A 33 -7.75 -3.45 0.31
N SER A 34 -6.46 -3.49 0.01
CA SER A 34 -5.97 -3.61 -1.36
C SER A 34 -6.45 -4.92 -2.01
N PRO A 35 -6.91 -4.89 -3.27
CA PRO A 35 -7.27 -6.09 -4.01
C PRO A 35 -6.13 -7.11 -4.06
N CYS A 36 -6.49 -8.38 -3.94
CA CYS A 36 -5.58 -9.51 -3.95
C CYS A 36 -6.24 -10.65 -4.77
N VAL A 37 -5.83 -11.89 -4.50
CA VAL A 37 -6.23 -13.07 -5.26
C VAL A 37 -7.71 -13.44 -5.06
N ASN A 38 -8.37 -13.96 -6.10
CA ASN A 38 -9.75 -14.48 -6.04
C ASN A 38 -10.80 -13.47 -5.53
N GLY A 39 -10.58 -12.17 -5.76
CA GLY A 39 -11.48 -11.11 -5.28
C GLY A 39 -11.39 -10.85 -3.77
N LEU A 40 -10.43 -11.46 -3.08
CA LEU A 40 -10.12 -11.14 -1.68
C LEU A 40 -9.30 -9.86 -1.60
N THR A 41 -9.32 -9.23 -0.44
CA THR A 41 -8.33 -8.20 -0.07
C THR A 41 -7.06 -8.87 0.47
N ILE A 42 -5.98 -8.11 0.64
CA ILE A 42 -4.76 -8.61 1.33
C ILE A 42 -5.11 -9.17 2.71
N GLU A 43 -5.95 -8.48 3.49
CA GLU A 43 -6.37 -8.98 4.80
C GLU A 43 -7.16 -10.30 4.69
N GLY A 44 -8.06 -10.41 3.71
CA GLY A 44 -8.80 -11.64 3.44
C GLY A 44 -7.88 -12.80 3.06
N ALA A 45 -6.94 -12.58 2.13
CA ALA A 45 -5.98 -13.58 1.71
C ALA A 45 -5.05 -14.03 2.85
N LEU A 46 -4.62 -13.11 3.73
CA LEU A 46 -3.85 -13.46 4.91
C LEU A 46 -4.63 -14.35 5.87
N LYS A 47 -5.90 -14.01 6.15
CA LYS A 47 -6.79 -14.80 7.02
C LYS A 47 -6.98 -16.23 6.48
N ASP A 48 -7.08 -16.39 5.16
CA ASP A 48 -7.22 -17.70 4.52
C ASP A 48 -5.90 -18.50 4.53
N LYS A 49 -4.77 -17.85 4.24
CA LYS A 49 -3.45 -18.49 4.17
C LYS A 49 -2.93 -18.89 5.54
N ILE A 50 -3.26 -18.13 6.58
CA ILE A 50 -2.67 -18.29 7.91
C ILE A 50 -3.61 -19.02 8.86
N LYS A 51 -3.26 -20.29 9.12
CA LYS A 51 -3.95 -21.12 10.09
C LYS A 51 -3.56 -20.71 11.51
N ILE A 52 -4.40 -19.89 12.13
CA ILE A 52 -4.21 -19.27 13.46
C ILE A 52 -3.86 -20.29 14.57
N ARG A 53 -4.28 -21.55 14.46
CA ARG A 53 -4.09 -22.57 15.52
C ARG A 53 -2.62 -22.85 15.90
N SER A 54 -1.65 -22.51 15.04
CA SER A 54 -0.21 -22.73 15.33
C SER A 54 0.63 -21.48 15.17
N GLN A 55 0.02 -20.32 14.95
CA GLN A 55 0.73 -19.08 14.66
C GLN A 55 0.17 -17.98 15.56
N ARG A 56 1.05 -17.30 16.31
CA ARG A 56 0.66 -16.12 17.07
C ARG A 56 0.77 -14.91 16.16
N ASP A 57 -0.32 -14.17 16.05
CA ASP A 57 -0.33 -12.90 15.34
C ASP A 57 0.49 -11.85 16.11
N LEU A 58 1.45 -11.19 15.45
CA LEU A 58 2.26 -10.13 16.04
C LEU A 58 1.76 -8.72 15.66
N GLY A 59 0.69 -8.62 14.88
CA GLY A 59 0.09 -7.34 14.52
C GLY A 59 0.61 -6.76 13.21
N TRP A 60 -0.06 -5.66 12.81
CA TRP A 60 0.38 -4.81 11.71
C TRP A 60 1.37 -3.77 12.25
N GLN A 61 2.34 -3.39 11.43
CA GLN A 61 3.34 -2.38 11.75
C GLN A 61 3.51 -1.48 10.54
N VAL A 62 3.43 -0.17 10.75
CA VAL A 62 3.74 0.84 9.73
C VAL A 62 5.12 1.41 10.02
N PHE A 63 5.95 1.45 9.00
CA PHE A 63 7.29 2.03 9.04
C PHE A 63 7.28 3.22 8.11
N LYS A 64 7.53 4.41 8.67
CA LYS A 64 7.70 5.62 7.88
C LYS A 64 9.16 5.74 7.46
N GLU A 65 9.38 5.83 6.16
CA GLU A 65 10.63 6.24 5.56
C GLU A 65 10.42 7.62 4.89
N GLU A 66 11.49 8.32 4.53
CA GLU A 66 11.49 9.78 4.24
C GLU A 66 10.22 10.32 3.56
N GLU A 67 9.84 9.76 2.41
CA GLU A 67 8.64 10.15 1.64
C GLU A 67 7.68 8.99 1.38
N GLN A 68 7.84 7.88 2.10
CA GLN A 68 7.21 6.61 1.76
C GLN A 68 6.85 5.81 3.01
N PHE A 69 5.94 4.86 2.86
CA PHE A 69 5.54 3.98 3.96
C PHE A 69 5.71 2.52 3.59
N ASP A 70 6.26 1.77 4.52
CA ASP A 70 6.28 0.32 4.50
C ASP A 70 5.24 -0.19 5.51
N VAL A 71 4.41 -1.14 5.09
CA VAL A 71 3.46 -1.79 5.97
C VAL A 71 3.81 -3.26 6.05
N GLU A 72 3.90 -3.77 7.27
CA GLU A 72 4.19 -5.17 7.54
C GLU A 72 3.09 -5.82 8.37
N ARG A 73 2.76 -7.06 8.03
CA ARG A 73 2.07 -8.00 8.94
C ARG A 73 3.04 -9.10 9.35
N ALA A 74 3.18 -9.30 10.65
CA ALA A 74 4.07 -10.30 11.21
C ALA A 74 3.31 -11.40 11.98
N PHE A 75 3.75 -12.64 11.83
CA PHE A 75 3.23 -13.80 12.57
C PHE A 75 4.39 -14.60 13.15
N LEU A 76 4.26 -15.04 14.39
CA LEU A 76 5.20 -15.92 15.06
C LEU A 76 4.75 -17.37 14.88
N MET A 77 5.48 -18.12 14.06
CA MET A 77 5.16 -19.52 13.75
C MET A 77 5.69 -20.49 14.83
N ASN A 78 6.79 -20.14 15.49
CA ASN A 78 7.31 -20.82 16.68
C ASN A 78 8.17 -19.82 17.49
N LYS A 79 8.83 -20.25 18.58
CA LYS A 79 9.56 -19.35 19.50
C LYS A 79 10.63 -18.46 18.82
N SER A 80 11.15 -18.85 17.66
CA SER A 80 12.25 -18.13 17.00
C SER A 80 11.94 -17.68 15.57
N MET A 81 10.88 -18.19 14.94
CA MET A 81 10.60 -17.93 13.53
C MET A 81 9.39 -17.02 13.33
N GLN A 82 9.63 -15.90 12.66
CA GLN A 82 8.60 -14.97 12.23
C GLN A 82 8.36 -15.06 10.72
N LEU A 83 7.09 -15.01 10.33
CA LEU A 83 6.64 -14.82 8.96
C LEU A 83 6.29 -13.35 8.80
N ARG A 84 7.02 -12.64 7.94
CA ARG A 84 6.81 -11.22 7.67
C ARG A 84 6.32 -11.03 6.24
N PHE A 85 5.19 -10.36 6.10
CA PHE A 85 4.62 -9.94 4.83
C PHE A 85 4.74 -8.43 4.78
N ARG A 86 5.56 -7.91 3.87
CA ARG A 86 5.84 -6.47 3.80
C ARG A 86 5.46 -5.93 2.44
N TRP A 87 4.80 -4.78 2.45
CA TRP A 87 4.42 -4.02 1.28
C TRP A 87 4.95 -2.61 1.39
N HIS A 88 5.31 -2.08 0.24
CA HIS A 88 5.64 -0.69 0.03
C HIS A 88 4.39 0.06 -0.44
N VAL A 89 4.14 1.24 0.13
CA VAL A 89 3.10 2.17 -0.31
C VAL A 89 3.79 3.37 -0.93
N ASN A 90 3.68 3.46 -2.26
CA ASN A 90 4.25 4.55 -3.04
C ASN A 90 3.43 5.84 -2.82
N GLY A 91 4.02 7.00 -3.13
CA GLY A 91 3.35 8.29 -2.99
C GLY A 91 2.09 8.48 -3.84
N ASP A 92 1.87 7.63 -4.86
CA ASP A 92 0.63 7.59 -5.66
C ASP A 92 -0.45 6.66 -5.08
N GLY A 93 -0.19 6.04 -3.93
CA GLY A 93 -1.07 5.08 -3.27
C GLY A 93 -0.99 3.66 -3.84
N SER A 94 -0.16 3.40 -4.85
CA SER A 94 0.07 2.05 -5.35
C SER A 94 0.84 1.21 -4.33
N ILE A 95 0.53 -0.09 -4.28
CA ILE A 95 1.08 -1.03 -3.31
C ILE A 95 1.96 -2.05 -4.03
N THR A 96 3.21 -2.15 -3.61
CA THR A 96 4.19 -3.10 -4.17
C THR A 96 4.63 -4.09 -3.09
N PRO A 97 4.61 -5.41 -3.31
CA PRO A 97 5.16 -6.36 -2.35
C PRO A 97 6.68 -6.20 -2.23
N LEU A 98 7.20 -6.20 -1.00
CA LEU A 98 8.64 -6.13 -0.71
C LEU A 98 9.22 -7.46 -0.25
N SER A 99 8.41 -8.34 0.35
CA SER A 99 8.84 -9.68 0.74
C SER A 99 8.31 -10.74 -0.23
N SER A 100 9.07 -11.80 -0.46
CA SER A 100 8.65 -12.94 -1.29
C SER A 100 7.34 -13.59 -0.80
N ARG A 101 7.05 -13.47 0.50
CA ARG A 101 5.78 -13.92 1.10
C ARG A 101 4.61 -13.01 0.73
N ALA A 102 4.82 -11.70 0.70
CA ALA A 102 3.83 -10.73 0.24
C ALA A 102 3.57 -10.88 -1.26
N GLU A 103 4.62 -11.07 -2.06
CA GLU A 103 4.52 -11.33 -3.50
C GLU A 103 3.71 -12.61 -3.78
N SER A 104 4.06 -13.71 -3.13
CA SER A 104 3.35 -15.00 -3.22
C SER A 104 1.98 -15.04 -2.53
N LEU A 105 1.56 -13.98 -1.84
CA LEU A 105 0.23 -13.94 -1.23
C LEU A 105 -0.87 -13.78 -2.29
N CYS A 106 -0.63 -12.93 -3.29
CA CYS A 106 -1.67 -12.51 -4.24
C CYS A 106 -1.49 -13.06 -5.68
N THR A 107 -0.47 -13.89 -5.93
CA THR A 107 -0.08 -14.30 -7.29
C THR A 107 -0.59 -15.66 -7.76
N GLN A 108 -1.15 -16.49 -6.87
CA GLN A 108 -1.73 -17.82 -7.16
C GLN A 108 -0.73 -18.88 -7.67
#